data_AF-A0A9P8TRQ0-F1
#
_entry.id   AF-A0A9P8TRQ0-F1
#
_cell.length_a   1.000
_cell.length_b   1.000
_cell.length_c   1.000
_cell.angle_alpha   90.00
_cell.angle_beta   90.00
_cell.angle_gamma   90.00
#
_symmetry.space_group_name_H-M   'P 1'
#
loop_
_entity.id
_entity.type
_entity.pdbx_description
1 polymer ?
#
loop_
_entity_poly.entity_id
_entity_poly.type
_entity_poly.pdbx_seq_one_letter_code
_entity_poly.pdbx_strand_id
1 'polypeptide(L)'
;MASTHSDTASTEGLRHAPPVPIDGASAERLAQAAVTSTDVEAAAGPGADGGASAKSANAAIVREESHDCPDGAQQRLPQENEQRRQQQQQQQQQQEKQQEKQQESQREGNHTPVFNEKIDASIAAPETVVLPRACTFSSTLTTLTAASSSFGLFSVAPACDIPESAPPDRVTLVKAAKGDGYVPQDNKLKNNLYRVVGFLELANAGDFAANVWNQYPVPVYATVLMAIGATFAGIMSVLALLDSRRAWRNVQFLRNQQRELKEARASRAAKSQPTRDLDVLLSVVYRELGTEAVSRCGLNMFMGVGAVLISVGTYLAIAGANDGIFLASNLLSGYIGNTPIALFGTVNTFWACYIFFKAQGHINAAAKAIPGTRAMALVKRRSRNVQIYSSINGIATIAGGAGSLITATRWWGYVILIPVILASLFCNYWWRTRAGYARRDLVPSGVSIMNADELSTALEFAARAGVMIKEQKKTPINSFVSDPTSLPSILAFIQKHELFEPFCERLVKDAVLRTDLGYPNNPAEIEIQIPSLLALPKERHPAVIQVAHDTVRKVGSRHFKYRERYAAELLGTYLVISKHEEKQRTKARCQVEKLGRR
;
A
#
# COMPACT_ATOMS: atom_id res chain seq x y z
N MET A 1 44.63 -4.16 -31.29
CA MET A 1 44.79 -4.22 -32.76
C MET A 1 43.64 -5.07 -33.26
N ALA A 2 42.61 -4.48 -33.86
CA ALA A 2 42.55 -4.08 -35.27
C ALA A 2 42.48 -5.30 -36.20
N SER A 3 41.63 -5.41 -37.21
CA SER A 3 40.43 -4.69 -37.71
C SER A 3 40.33 -5.10 -39.18
N THR A 4 39.17 -5.54 -39.68
CA THR A 4 38.85 -5.42 -41.12
C THR A 4 37.34 -5.54 -41.33
N HIS A 5 36.84 -4.94 -42.41
CA HIS A 5 35.42 -4.70 -42.70
C HIS A 5 35.00 -5.34 -44.03
N SER A 6 33.75 -5.79 -44.13
CA SER A 6 32.88 -5.82 -45.33
C SER A 6 31.56 -6.51 -44.93
N ASP A 7 30.34 -6.00 -45.05
CA ASP A 7 29.64 -4.95 -45.84
C ASP A 7 28.92 -5.41 -47.12
N THR A 8 27.77 -4.76 -47.34
CA THR A 8 26.79 -4.90 -48.44
C THR A 8 25.92 -6.17 -48.47
N ALA A 9 24.69 -6.15 -48.98
CA ALA A 9 23.65 -5.09 -49.04
C ALA A 9 22.33 -5.71 -49.54
N SER A 10 21.18 -5.21 -49.08
CA SER A 10 19.97 -5.07 -49.92
C SER A 10 18.92 -4.17 -49.25
N THR A 11 18.18 -3.40 -50.04
CA THR A 11 17.21 -2.38 -49.58
C THR A 11 16.07 -2.18 -50.58
N GLU A 12 14.85 -2.59 -50.23
CA GLU A 12 13.58 -2.25 -50.89
C GLU A 12 12.41 -2.62 -49.96
N GLY A 13 11.25 -1.96 -49.96
CA GLY A 13 10.84 -0.74 -50.67
C GLY A 13 9.49 -0.24 -50.12
N LEU A 14 9.26 1.07 -50.07
CA LEU A 14 8.10 1.69 -49.38
C LEU A 14 7.05 2.21 -50.38
N ARG A 15 5.76 1.81 -50.23
CA ARG A 15 4.60 2.45 -50.89
C ARG A 15 3.37 2.48 -49.98
N HIS A 16 2.46 3.41 -50.25
CA HIS A 16 1.30 3.78 -49.42
C HIS A 16 0.08 4.13 -50.30
N ALA A 17 -1.11 4.18 -49.68
CA ALA A 17 -2.36 4.80 -50.17
C ALA A 17 -3.13 4.07 -51.32
N PRO A 18 -4.44 4.39 -51.54
CA PRO A 18 -5.55 4.39 -50.55
C PRO A 18 -6.80 3.61 -51.14
N PRO A 19 -8.11 3.78 -50.77
CA PRO A 19 -9.04 2.62 -50.69
C PRO A 19 -10.41 2.81 -51.43
N VAL A 20 -11.46 2.03 -51.04
CA VAL A 20 -12.93 2.28 -51.27
C VAL A 20 -13.45 1.90 -52.70
N PRO A 21 -14.74 1.55 -52.99
CA PRO A 21 -16.00 1.42 -52.20
C PRO A 21 -16.85 0.10 -52.39
N ILE A 22 -18.09 0.12 -51.84
CA ILE A 22 -19.35 -0.62 -52.17
C ILE A 22 -19.56 -2.07 -51.69
N ASP A 23 -20.42 -2.21 -50.67
CA ASP A 23 -21.71 -2.96 -50.64
C ASP A 23 -22.40 -2.67 -49.29
N GLY A 24 -23.72 -2.68 -49.09
CA GLY A 24 -24.90 -2.77 -49.96
C GLY A 24 -26.16 -2.62 -49.07
N ALA A 25 -27.28 -2.04 -49.54
CA ALA A 25 -28.41 -1.66 -48.68
C ALA A 25 -29.79 -2.09 -49.20
N SER A 26 -30.74 -2.46 -48.32
CA SER A 26 -32.21 -2.32 -48.50
C SER A 26 -33.06 -2.81 -47.31
N ALA A 27 -34.33 -2.37 -47.27
CA ALA A 27 -35.42 -2.60 -46.28
C ALA A 27 -35.27 -1.81 -44.94
N GLU A 28 -36.12 -0.83 -44.60
CA GLU A 28 -37.60 -0.76 -44.47
C GLU A 28 -38.16 -1.59 -43.29
N ARG A 29 -39.14 -1.12 -42.47
CA ARG A 29 -40.08 0.01 -42.67
C ARG A 29 -40.62 0.61 -41.34
N LEU A 30 -41.03 1.89 -41.42
CA LEU A 30 -42.06 2.65 -40.65
C LEU A 30 -42.62 2.15 -39.30
N ALA A 31 -42.64 3.07 -38.33
CA ALA A 31 -43.87 3.45 -37.61
C ALA A 31 -43.78 4.91 -37.08
N GLN A 32 -44.84 5.71 -37.27
CA GLN A 32 -45.00 7.05 -36.67
C GLN A 32 -46.39 7.17 -36.04
N ALA A 33 -46.47 7.80 -34.86
CA ALA A 33 -47.65 8.46 -34.30
C ALA A 33 -47.12 9.60 -33.40
N ALA A 34 -47.35 10.88 -33.70
CA ALA A 34 -48.62 11.60 -33.62
C ALA A 34 -49.00 11.86 -32.13
N VAL A 35 -48.70 13.05 -31.58
CA VAL A 35 -49.44 14.34 -31.71
C VAL A 35 -50.52 14.48 -30.63
N THR A 36 -50.35 15.50 -29.78
CA THR A 36 -51.41 16.45 -29.38
C THR A 36 -50.76 17.76 -28.96
N SER A 37 -51.09 18.83 -29.68
CA SER A 37 -50.84 20.22 -29.31
C SER A 37 -52.15 20.88 -28.87
N THR A 38 -52.12 21.73 -27.85
CA THR A 38 -53.24 22.62 -27.49
C THR A 38 -52.70 23.94 -26.97
N ASP A 39 -52.64 24.93 -27.86
CA ASP A 39 -52.78 26.34 -27.51
C ASP A 39 -54.28 26.70 -27.46
N VAL A 40 -54.64 27.78 -26.76
CA VAL A 40 -55.67 28.80 -27.13
C VAL A 40 -55.89 29.78 -25.96
N GLU A 41 -55.60 31.06 -26.23
CA GLU A 41 -56.21 32.33 -25.74
C GLU A 41 -56.46 32.61 -24.23
N ALA A 42 -56.71 33.85 -23.75
CA ALA A 42 -56.28 35.25 -24.03
C ALA A 42 -56.97 36.17 -22.96
N ALA A 43 -56.99 37.51 -22.92
CA ALA A 43 -56.36 38.64 -23.64
C ALA A 43 -56.36 39.89 -22.73
N ALA A 44 -55.27 40.66 -22.61
CA ALA A 44 -55.31 42.06 -22.10
C ALA A 44 -54.00 42.86 -22.37
N GLY A 45 -54.15 44.15 -22.70
CA GLY A 45 -53.13 45.22 -22.71
C GLY A 45 -53.85 46.56 -22.51
N PRO A 46 -53.43 47.71 -23.08
CA PRO A 46 -52.10 48.15 -23.52
C PRO A 46 -51.76 49.64 -23.14
N GLY A 47 -50.59 50.16 -23.54
CA GLY A 47 -50.18 51.60 -23.53
C GLY A 47 -48.64 51.73 -23.61
N ALA A 48 -47.97 52.56 -24.43
CA ALA A 48 -48.15 53.96 -24.88
C ALA A 48 -47.84 55.02 -23.78
N ASP A 49 -47.10 56.13 -23.98
CA ASP A 49 -46.15 56.61 -25.02
C ASP A 49 -45.39 57.85 -24.44
N GLY A 50 -44.42 58.56 -25.07
CA GLY A 50 -43.79 58.46 -26.40
C GLY A 50 -42.86 59.66 -26.72
N GLY A 51 -41.85 59.49 -27.59
CA GLY A 51 -40.94 60.52 -28.13
C GLY A 51 -39.76 60.96 -27.22
N ALA A 52 -38.62 61.57 -27.62
CA ALA A 52 -37.97 61.97 -28.89
C ALA A 52 -37.51 63.46 -28.87
N SER A 53 -36.20 63.72 -29.01
CA SER A 53 -35.64 65.01 -29.50
C SER A 53 -34.16 64.85 -29.90
N ALA A 54 -33.60 65.82 -30.64
CA ALA A 54 -32.25 65.76 -31.23
C ALA A 54 -31.63 67.17 -31.48
N LYS A 55 -30.41 67.21 -32.06
CA LYS A 55 -29.55 68.40 -32.37
C LYS A 55 -28.80 68.94 -31.11
N SER A 56 -27.69 69.68 -31.22
CA SER A 56 -26.97 70.23 -32.39
C SER A 56 -25.44 70.19 -32.19
N ALA A 57 -24.66 70.56 -33.22
CA ALA A 57 -23.20 70.70 -33.17
C ALA A 57 -22.72 72.14 -33.48
N ASN A 58 -21.45 72.44 -33.14
CA ASN A 58 -20.45 73.28 -33.86
C ASN A 58 -19.65 74.31 -33.04
N ALA A 59 -18.41 74.56 -33.51
CA ALA A 59 -17.45 75.65 -33.23
C ALA A 59 -16.93 75.80 -31.77
N ALA A 60 -15.63 75.98 -31.45
CA ALA A 60 -14.38 76.36 -32.15
C ALA A 60 -14.07 77.87 -32.29
N ILE A 61 -13.02 78.33 -31.58
CA ILE A 61 -12.20 79.56 -31.67
C ILE A 61 -11.03 79.32 -30.65
N VAL A 62 -9.72 79.31 -30.98
CA VAL A 62 -8.81 80.42 -31.37
C VAL A 62 -8.51 81.32 -30.13
N ARG A 63 -7.26 81.58 -29.68
CA ARG A 63 -6.09 82.18 -30.38
C ARG A 63 -4.77 82.13 -29.55
N GLU A 64 -3.59 82.20 -30.20
CA GLU A 64 -2.24 82.80 -29.84
C GLU A 64 -1.65 82.73 -28.39
N GLU A 65 -0.34 82.91 -28.08
CA GLU A 65 0.86 83.30 -28.86
C GLU A 65 2.19 82.67 -28.31
N SER A 66 3.33 83.05 -28.91
CA SER A 66 4.68 82.45 -28.85
C SER A 66 5.66 82.94 -27.77
N HIS A 67 6.74 82.17 -27.50
CA HIS A 67 8.11 82.70 -27.35
C HIS A 67 9.22 81.63 -27.52
N ASP A 68 10.49 82.06 -27.58
CA ASP A 68 11.59 81.46 -28.36
C ASP A 68 12.64 80.59 -27.62
N CYS A 69 13.38 79.81 -28.43
CA CYS A 69 14.82 79.49 -28.29
C CYS A 69 15.29 78.44 -27.23
N PRO A 70 16.55 77.91 -27.34
CA PRO A 70 16.72 76.44 -27.33
C PRO A 70 17.78 75.89 -26.33
N ASP A 71 18.30 74.70 -26.65
CA ASP A 71 19.28 73.84 -25.96
C ASP A 71 18.78 73.03 -24.72
N GLY A 72 19.24 71.77 -24.62
CA GLY A 72 18.77 70.84 -23.59
C GLY A 72 19.13 69.35 -23.78
N ALA A 73 20.25 69.02 -24.43
CA ALA A 73 20.58 67.64 -24.82
C ALA A 73 21.14 66.76 -23.67
N GLN A 74 20.39 66.51 -22.59
CA GLN A 74 20.77 65.53 -21.55
C GLN A 74 19.58 65.11 -20.66
N GLN A 75 19.14 63.82 -20.74
CA GLN A 75 18.55 63.00 -19.63
C GLN A 75 17.98 61.64 -20.11
N ARG A 76 18.83 60.69 -20.53
CA ARG A 76 18.48 59.25 -20.73
C ARG A 76 19.63 58.29 -20.39
N LEU A 77 20.28 58.47 -19.23
CA LEU A 77 21.46 57.68 -18.83
C LEU A 77 21.42 56.95 -17.45
N PRO A 78 20.52 57.26 -16.48
CA PRO A 78 20.46 56.47 -15.24
C PRO A 78 19.95 55.04 -15.44
N GLN A 79 18.82 54.89 -16.14
CA GLN A 79 18.00 53.67 -16.08
C GLN A 79 18.65 52.46 -16.78
N GLU A 80 19.38 52.67 -17.87
CA GLU A 80 20.08 51.59 -18.58
C GLU A 80 21.27 51.04 -17.77
N ASN A 81 21.91 51.89 -16.96
CA ASN A 81 23.02 51.48 -16.10
C ASN A 81 22.58 50.57 -14.94
N GLU A 82 21.39 50.80 -14.37
CA GLU A 82 20.82 49.90 -13.38
C GLU A 82 20.47 48.54 -13.99
N GLN A 83 19.89 48.54 -15.20
CA GLN A 83 19.52 47.30 -15.90
C GLN A 83 20.75 46.46 -16.28
N ARG A 84 21.84 47.11 -16.74
CA ARG A 84 23.14 46.45 -16.98
C ARG A 84 23.77 45.91 -15.69
N ARG A 85 23.69 46.63 -14.56
CA ARG A 85 24.17 46.15 -13.24
C ARG A 85 23.40 44.92 -12.76
N GLN A 86 22.07 44.90 -12.90
CA GLN A 86 21.26 43.73 -12.53
C GLN A 86 21.59 42.50 -13.39
N GLN A 87 21.81 42.66 -14.70
CA GLN A 87 22.26 41.57 -15.56
C GLN A 87 23.66 41.05 -15.18
N GLN A 88 24.62 41.92 -14.87
CA GLN A 88 25.95 41.51 -14.42
C GLN A 88 25.90 40.73 -13.09
N GLN A 89 25.09 41.16 -12.12
CA GLN A 89 24.92 40.43 -10.86
C GLN A 89 24.28 39.05 -11.07
N GLN A 90 23.30 38.91 -11.97
CA GLN A 90 22.72 37.60 -12.31
C GLN A 90 23.73 36.69 -13.01
N GLN A 91 24.60 37.21 -13.88
CA GLN A 91 25.66 36.43 -14.52
C GLN A 91 26.72 35.97 -13.52
N GLN A 92 27.14 36.81 -12.57
CA GLN A 92 28.08 36.42 -11.51
C GLN A 92 27.51 35.29 -10.64
N GLN A 93 26.26 35.42 -10.16
CA GLN A 93 25.62 34.35 -9.36
C GLN A 93 25.42 33.04 -10.13
N GLN A 94 25.33 33.07 -11.46
CA GLN A 94 25.30 31.86 -12.29
C GLN A 94 26.70 31.24 -12.46
N GLN A 95 27.75 32.05 -12.55
CA GLN A 95 29.14 31.57 -12.59
C GLN A 95 29.57 30.96 -11.25
N GLU A 96 29.26 31.59 -10.12
CA GLU A 96 29.52 31.05 -8.77
C GLU A 96 28.88 29.67 -8.59
N LYS A 97 27.59 29.52 -8.94
CA LYS A 97 26.88 28.23 -8.89
C LYS A 97 27.40 27.17 -9.86
N GLN A 98 28.10 27.55 -10.93
CA GLN A 98 28.82 26.61 -11.78
C GLN A 98 30.17 26.21 -11.19
N GLN A 99 30.88 27.13 -10.53
CA GLN A 99 32.12 26.84 -9.80
C GLN A 99 31.88 25.96 -8.57
N GLU A 100 30.83 26.23 -7.77
CA GLU A 100 30.41 25.34 -6.66
C GLU A 100 30.17 23.91 -7.15
N LYS A 101 29.42 23.73 -8.25
CA LYS A 101 29.18 22.41 -8.85
C LYS A 101 30.45 21.73 -9.37
N GLN A 102 31.41 22.49 -9.89
CA GLN A 102 32.70 21.92 -10.31
C GLN A 102 33.56 21.51 -9.11
N GLN A 103 33.59 22.29 -8.02
CA GLN A 103 34.25 21.89 -6.78
C GLN A 103 33.58 20.67 -6.14
N GLU A 104 32.25 20.62 -6.08
CA GLU A 104 31.49 19.50 -5.53
C GLU A 104 31.75 18.22 -6.35
N SER A 105 31.73 18.31 -7.68
CA SER A 105 32.08 17.20 -8.57
C SER A 105 33.56 16.77 -8.51
N GLN A 106 34.49 17.64 -8.12
CA GLN A 106 35.87 17.25 -7.82
C GLN A 106 36.01 16.59 -6.43
N ARG A 107 35.14 16.97 -5.48
CA ARG A 107 35.15 16.47 -4.10
C ARG A 107 34.64 15.03 -3.97
N GLU A 108 33.67 14.63 -4.78
CA GLU A 108 33.23 13.22 -4.86
C GLU A 108 34.26 12.28 -5.53
N GLY A 109 35.18 12.82 -6.35
CA GLY A 109 36.14 12.02 -7.12
C GLY A 109 37.28 11.38 -6.32
N ASN A 110 37.46 11.74 -5.04
CA ASN A 110 38.69 11.44 -4.28
C ASN A 110 38.48 10.65 -2.97
N HIS A 111 37.35 9.95 -2.82
CA HIS A 111 37.07 9.12 -1.63
C HIS A 111 36.83 7.63 -1.95
N THR A 112 37.91 6.96 -2.38
CA THR A 112 38.00 5.49 -2.29
C THR A 112 38.51 5.13 -0.88
N PRO A 113 37.71 4.46 -0.02
CA PRO A 113 38.15 4.09 1.32
C PRO A 113 39.12 2.90 1.27
N VAL A 114 40.42 3.19 1.31
CA VAL A 114 41.47 2.19 1.50
C VAL A 114 41.33 1.58 2.89
N PHE A 115 40.98 0.30 2.95
CA PHE A 115 41.06 -0.48 4.20
C PHE A 115 42.52 -0.82 4.45
N ASN A 116 43.12 -0.19 5.46
CA ASN A 116 44.53 -0.35 5.79
C ASN A 116 44.70 -1.63 6.64
N GLU A 117 44.87 -2.77 5.99
CA GLU A 117 45.15 -4.06 6.64
C GLU A 117 46.62 -4.07 7.11
N LYS A 118 46.82 -3.89 8.42
CA LYS A 118 48.17 -3.78 8.99
C LYS A 118 48.80 -5.16 9.18
N ILE A 119 49.60 -5.56 8.21
CA ILE A 119 50.44 -6.77 8.28
C ILE A 119 51.59 -6.53 9.25
N ASP A 120 51.70 -7.38 10.27
CA ASP A 120 52.95 -7.68 10.96
C ASP A 120 53.23 -9.18 10.68
N ALA A 121 54.38 -9.51 10.07
CA ALA A 121 54.65 -10.85 9.49
C ALA A 121 55.98 -11.46 9.96
N SER A 122 55.91 -12.61 10.63
CA SER A 122 57.03 -13.48 11.07
C SER A 122 56.41 -14.71 11.77
N ILE A 123 56.78 -15.98 11.59
CA ILE A 123 57.79 -16.61 10.70
C ILE A 123 57.36 -18.09 10.42
N ALA A 124 58.00 -18.73 9.42
CA ALA A 124 58.01 -20.18 9.13
C ALA A 124 56.73 -20.87 8.61
N ALA A 125 56.85 -21.46 7.41
CA ALA A 125 56.10 -22.66 6.99
C ALA A 125 56.85 -23.93 7.44
N PRO A 126 56.29 -25.14 7.25
CA PRO A 126 56.69 -25.88 6.05
C PRO A 126 55.59 -26.70 5.33
N GLU A 127 55.82 -26.86 4.03
CA GLU A 127 55.59 -28.01 3.13
C GLU A 127 54.40 -29.01 3.28
N THR A 128 53.61 -29.05 2.21
CA THR A 128 53.07 -30.24 1.49
C THR A 128 52.53 -31.47 2.23
N VAL A 129 51.20 -31.68 2.14
CA VAL A 129 50.57 -33.01 2.02
C VAL A 129 49.49 -32.95 0.92
N VAL A 130 49.23 -34.08 0.24
CA VAL A 130 48.42 -34.19 -0.98
C VAL A 130 47.24 -35.16 -0.80
N LEU A 131 46.06 -34.80 -1.33
CA LEU A 131 44.83 -35.65 -1.47
C LEU A 131 44.18 -36.12 -0.14
N PRO A 132 42.98 -36.78 -0.15
CA PRO A 132 42.06 -37.11 -1.25
C PRO A 132 40.61 -36.58 -1.07
N ARG A 133 39.69 -37.10 -1.90
CA ARG A 133 38.25 -36.75 -2.01
C ARG A 133 37.37 -38.00 -1.81
N ALA A 134 36.66 -38.09 -0.69
CA ALA A 134 35.58 -39.06 -0.39
C ALA A 134 34.57 -38.39 0.56
N CYS A 135 33.24 -38.46 0.40
CA CYS A 135 32.31 -39.59 0.26
C CYS A 135 31.99 -40.32 1.58
N THR A 136 30.69 -40.28 1.94
CA THR A 136 29.94 -41.20 2.82
C THR A 136 30.51 -41.61 4.17
N PHE A 137 29.82 -41.21 5.24
CA PHE A 137 29.41 -42.16 6.29
C PHE A 137 27.96 -41.91 6.72
N SER A 138 27.26 -42.98 7.07
CA SER A 138 25.89 -42.98 7.59
C SER A 138 25.85 -43.85 8.85
N SER A 139 24.72 -43.82 9.58
CA SER A 139 24.37 -44.66 10.74
C SER A 139 25.36 -44.69 11.91
N THR A 140 24.97 -44.11 13.05
CA THR A 140 24.96 -44.74 14.40
C THR A 140 24.31 -43.78 15.40
N LEU A 141 22.97 -43.65 15.39
CA LEU A 141 22.20 -43.04 16.50
C LEU A 141 20.69 -43.36 16.42
N THR A 142 20.31 -44.64 16.57
CA THR A 142 18.89 -45.05 16.42
C THR A 142 18.44 -46.11 17.45
N THR A 143 19.19 -46.27 18.54
CA THR A 143 18.96 -47.36 19.51
C THR A 143 19.27 -46.92 20.95
N LEU A 144 18.41 -46.07 21.55
CA LEU A 144 18.20 -45.94 23.01
C LEU A 144 17.11 -44.91 23.36
N THR A 145 15.84 -45.22 23.05
CA THR A 145 14.69 -44.50 23.66
C THR A 145 13.37 -45.31 23.62
N ALA A 146 13.26 -46.33 22.77
CA ALA A 146 12.10 -47.21 22.67
C ALA A 146 12.07 -48.31 23.75
N ALA A 147 12.21 -47.93 25.04
CA ALA A 147 12.27 -48.88 26.16
C ALA A 147 11.81 -48.28 27.51
N SER A 148 10.76 -47.44 27.52
CA SER A 148 10.12 -47.02 28.78
C SER A 148 8.65 -46.59 28.58
N SER A 149 7.74 -47.57 28.54
CA SER A 149 6.30 -47.33 28.39
C SER A 149 5.46 -48.39 29.12
N SER A 150 5.87 -48.73 30.36
CA SER A 150 5.19 -49.75 31.17
C SER A 150 5.33 -49.51 32.68
N PHE A 151 4.97 -48.31 33.14
CA PHE A 151 4.33 -48.09 34.44
C PHE A 151 3.54 -46.78 34.38
N GLY A 152 2.27 -46.80 34.78
CA GLY A 152 1.37 -45.65 34.62
C GLY A 152 1.33 -44.77 35.87
N LEU A 153 1.71 -43.50 35.73
CA LEU A 153 1.27 -42.37 36.58
C LEU A 153 1.88 -41.05 36.06
N PHE A 154 1.37 -40.52 34.94
CA PHE A 154 1.27 -39.08 34.62
C PHE A 154 0.56 -38.94 33.27
N SER A 155 -0.63 -38.32 33.24
CA SER A 155 -1.36 -38.06 32.00
C SER A 155 -0.69 -36.92 31.23
N VAL A 156 -0.04 -37.23 30.12
CA VAL A 156 0.38 -36.21 29.14
C VAL A 156 -0.88 -35.53 28.61
N ALA A 157 -1.00 -34.23 28.81
CA ALA A 157 -2.20 -33.49 28.43
C ALA A 157 -2.41 -33.55 26.89
N PRO A 158 -3.66 -33.77 26.42
CA PRO A 158 -3.95 -33.83 24.99
C PRO A 158 -3.67 -32.49 24.31
N ALA A 159 -3.13 -32.55 23.10
CA ALA A 159 -2.71 -31.37 22.36
C ALA A 159 -3.90 -30.59 21.75
N CYS A 160 -3.88 -29.27 21.98
CA CYS A 160 -4.51 -28.23 21.16
C CYS A 160 -5.94 -28.45 20.62
N ASP A 161 -6.94 -28.12 21.44
CA ASP A 161 -8.17 -27.44 20.96
C ASP A 161 -7.80 -25.99 20.49
N ILE A 162 -6.94 -25.85 19.48
CA ILE A 162 -6.89 -24.67 18.59
C ILE A 162 -7.54 -25.15 17.28
N PRO A 163 -8.20 -24.29 16.47
CA PRO A 163 -8.21 -24.50 15.04
C PRO A 163 -6.77 -24.41 14.50
N GLU A 164 -5.97 -25.46 14.72
CA GLU A 164 -4.76 -25.69 13.93
C GLU A 164 -5.20 -25.85 12.49
N SER A 165 -4.84 -24.88 11.66
CA SER A 165 -5.16 -24.89 10.24
C SER A 165 -4.34 -25.98 9.56
N ALA A 166 -4.91 -27.19 9.56
CA ALA A 166 -4.52 -28.29 8.69
C ALA A 166 -4.27 -27.70 7.29
N PRO A 167 -3.02 -27.76 6.78
CA PRO A 167 -2.62 -26.95 5.64
C PRO A 167 -3.46 -27.38 4.44
N PRO A 168 -4.23 -26.48 3.81
CA PRO A 168 -5.44 -26.84 3.09
C PRO A 168 -5.16 -27.79 1.93
N ASP A 169 -5.48 -29.08 2.13
CA ASP A 169 -5.38 -30.13 1.10
C ASP A 169 -6.26 -29.85 -0.11
N ARG A 170 -7.28 -28.98 0.06
CA ARG A 170 -8.23 -28.53 -0.96
C ARG A 170 -8.23 -27.02 -1.13
N VAL A 171 -8.33 -26.57 -2.39
CA VAL A 171 -8.53 -25.17 -2.76
C VAL A 171 -9.72 -25.05 -3.70
N THR A 172 -10.76 -24.35 -3.24
CA THR A 172 -11.92 -23.93 -4.03
C THR A 172 -11.59 -22.63 -4.78
N LEU A 173 -11.73 -22.67 -6.10
CA LEU A 173 -11.58 -21.55 -7.01
C LEU A 173 -12.93 -21.26 -7.69
N VAL A 174 -13.41 -20.02 -7.63
CA VAL A 174 -14.65 -19.59 -8.27
C VAL A 174 -14.33 -18.81 -9.54
N LYS A 175 -15.16 -18.94 -10.58
CA LYS A 175 -15.00 -18.17 -11.83
C LYS A 175 -15.04 -16.66 -11.55
N ALA A 176 -14.13 -15.91 -12.15
CA ALA A 176 -14.01 -14.48 -11.91
C ALA A 176 -15.22 -13.70 -12.44
N ALA A 177 -15.71 -12.73 -11.68
CA ALA A 177 -16.79 -11.84 -12.11
C ALA A 177 -16.40 -10.87 -13.26
N LYS A 178 -15.13 -10.90 -13.71
CA LYS A 178 -14.63 -10.22 -14.92
C LYS A 178 -13.48 -11.03 -15.54
N GLY A 179 -13.63 -11.42 -16.81
CA GLY A 179 -12.67 -12.20 -17.59
C GLY A 179 -12.65 -13.69 -17.26
N ASP A 180 -12.07 -14.51 -18.14
CA ASP A 180 -12.11 -15.99 -18.11
C ASP A 180 -11.17 -16.64 -17.07
N GLY A 181 -10.83 -15.89 -16.02
CA GLY A 181 -9.99 -16.36 -14.92
C GLY A 181 -10.78 -17.04 -13.81
N TYR A 182 -10.04 -17.68 -12.91
CA TYR A 182 -10.54 -18.20 -11.65
C TYR A 182 -9.84 -17.51 -10.47
N VAL A 183 -10.56 -17.33 -9.36
CA VAL A 183 -10.10 -16.62 -8.16
C VAL A 183 -10.44 -17.48 -6.93
N PRO A 184 -9.50 -17.69 -5.99
CA PRO A 184 -9.79 -18.41 -4.75
C PRO A 184 -10.85 -17.71 -3.89
N GLN A 185 -11.67 -18.50 -3.21
CA GLN A 185 -12.74 -18.01 -2.33
C GLN A 185 -12.17 -17.10 -1.21
N ASP A 186 -12.87 -16.01 -0.88
CA ASP A 186 -12.26 -14.79 -0.32
C ASP A 186 -11.92 -14.80 1.21
N ASN A 187 -11.49 -15.94 1.74
CA ASN A 187 -11.24 -16.19 3.17
C ASN A 187 -9.82 -15.83 3.65
N LYS A 188 -9.32 -14.62 3.36
CA LYS A 188 -7.99 -14.18 3.83
C LYS A 188 -7.82 -12.67 4.00
N LEU A 189 -6.96 -12.24 4.93
CA LEU A 189 -6.55 -10.86 5.11
C LEU A 189 -5.69 -10.39 3.93
N LYS A 190 -6.14 -9.36 3.19
CA LYS A 190 -5.47 -8.89 1.97
C LYS A 190 -4.88 -7.48 2.11
N ASN A 191 -3.56 -7.36 1.95
CA ASN A 191 -2.89 -6.08 1.63
C ASN A 191 -3.24 -5.66 0.19
N ASN A 192 -4.41 -5.05 0.03
CA ASN A 192 -5.05 -4.68 -1.23
C ASN A 192 -5.39 -3.18 -1.36
N LEU A 193 -4.82 -2.34 -0.48
CA LEU A 193 -4.92 -0.88 -0.48
C LEU A 193 -4.68 -0.30 -1.89
N TYR A 194 -5.64 0.44 -2.44
CA TYR A 194 -5.46 1.12 -3.73
C TYR A 194 -4.24 2.07 -3.69
N ARG A 195 -3.47 2.11 -4.78
CA ARG A 195 -2.36 3.07 -4.93
C ARG A 195 -2.89 4.51 -4.96
N VAL A 196 -4.00 4.72 -5.66
CA VAL A 196 -4.60 6.04 -5.91
C VAL A 196 -5.07 6.70 -4.60
N VAL A 197 -5.46 5.92 -3.58
CA VAL A 197 -5.85 6.42 -2.25
C VAL A 197 -4.75 7.27 -1.57
N GLY A 198 -3.47 7.11 -1.92
CA GLY A 198 -2.39 8.00 -1.45
C GLY A 198 -2.46 9.43 -1.97
N PHE A 199 -3.32 9.71 -2.95
CA PHE A 199 -3.60 11.04 -3.48
C PHE A 199 -4.88 11.67 -2.88
N LEU A 200 -5.51 11.07 -1.85
CA LEU A 200 -6.72 11.67 -1.24
C LEU A 200 -6.45 13.02 -0.58
N GLU A 201 -5.29 13.22 0.06
CA GLU A 201 -4.89 14.53 0.59
C GLU A 201 -4.72 15.57 -0.53
N LEU A 202 -4.26 15.14 -1.73
CA LEU A 202 -4.15 16.03 -2.89
C LEU A 202 -5.54 16.38 -3.45
N ALA A 203 -6.48 15.43 -3.39
CA ALA A 203 -7.87 15.67 -3.79
C ALA A 203 -8.57 16.64 -2.84
N ASN A 204 -8.28 16.55 -1.54
CA ASN A 204 -8.81 17.46 -0.53
C ASN A 204 -8.16 18.85 -0.61
N ALA A 205 -6.86 18.92 -0.91
CA ALA A 205 -6.12 20.18 -1.08
C ALA A 205 -6.32 20.84 -2.46
N GLY A 206 -6.99 20.17 -3.40
CA GLY A 206 -7.17 20.66 -4.77
C GLY A 206 -8.43 21.50 -4.97
N ASP A 207 -9.26 21.66 -3.95
CA ASP A 207 -10.62 22.22 -4.05
C ASP A 207 -10.70 23.74 -4.24
N PHE A 208 -9.63 24.46 -3.87
CA PHE A 208 -9.50 25.92 -3.90
C PHE A 208 -10.73 26.66 -3.34
N ALA A 209 -11.10 26.36 -2.09
CA ALA A 209 -12.26 26.92 -1.38
C ALA A 209 -12.46 28.43 -1.66
N ALA A 210 -13.59 28.80 -2.25
CA ALA A 210 -13.84 30.15 -2.79
C ALA A 210 -13.68 31.28 -1.75
N ASN A 211 -13.96 30.96 -0.48
CA ASN A 211 -13.79 31.85 0.67
C ASN A 211 -12.35 32.35 0.86
N VAL A 212 -11.33 31.69 0.28
CA VAL A 212 -9.92 32.14 0.28
C VAL A 212 -9.71 33.37 -0.60
N TRP A 213 -10.47 33.52 -1.68
CA TRP A 213 -10.37 34.67 -2.58
C TRP A 213 -11.20 35.86 -2.09
N ASN A 214 -12.24 35.62 -1.29
CA ASN A 214 -13.05 36.64 -0.61
C ASN A 214 -13.51 37.79 -1.53
N GLN A 215 -13.76 37.46 -2.79
CA GLN A 215 -14.16 38.36 -3.87
C GLN A 215 -15.24 37.67 -4.70
N TYR A 216 -16.27 38.43 -5.05
CA TYR A 216 -17.39 37.96 -5.86
C TYR A 216 -17.61 38.95 -7.04
N PRO A 217 -17.75 38.47 -8.29
CA PRO A 217 -17.61 37.08 -8.73
C PRO A 217 -16.17 36.55 -8.56
N VAL A 218 -16.03 35.23 -8.40
CA VAL A 218 -14.72 34.57 -8.27
C VAL A 218 -13.92 34.74 -9.57
N PRO A 219 -12.61 35.09 -9.52
CA PRO A 219 -11.79 35.26 -10.72
C PRO A 219 -11.76 34.01 -11.61
N VAL A 220 -11.85 34.19 -12.93
CA VAL A 220 -12.00 33.07 -13.90
C VAL A 220 -10.92 31.99 -13.76
N TYR A 221 -9.66 32.37 -13.48
CA TYR A 221 -8.58 31.40 -13.27
C TYR A 221 -8.81 30.54 -12.01
N ALA A 222 -9.36 31.11 -10.94
CA ALA A 222 -9.70 30.40 -9.72
C ALA A 222 -10.92 29.49 -9.96
N THR A 223 -11.94 29.98 -10.66
CA THR A 223 -13.12 29.19 -11.09
C THR A 223 -12.72 27.94 -11.89
N VAL A 224 -11.76 28.05 -12.81
CA VAL A 224 -11.23 26.89 -13.58
C VAL A 224 -10.48 25.91 -12.67
N LEU A 225 -9.62 26.40 -11.77
CA LEU A 225 -8.90 25.54 -10.83
C LEU A 225 -9.85 24.83 -9.85
N MET A 226 -10.84 25.55 -9.32
CA MET A 226 -11.92 25.02 -8.48
C MET A 226 -12.73 23.93 -9.20
N ALA A 227 -13.11 24.14 -10.47
CA ALA A 227 -13.84 23.14 -11.24
C ALA A 227 -13.03 21.85 -11.44
N ILE A 228 -11.73 21.97 -11.76
CA ILE A 228 -10.82 20.81 -11.87
C ILE A 228 -10.68 20.10 -10.51
N GLY A 229 -10.50 20.87 -9.44
CA GLY A 229 -10.44 20.40 -8.06
C GLY A 229 -11.67 19.62 -7.62
N ALA A 230 -12.85 20.21 -7.77
CA ALA A 230 -14.15 19.60 -7.45
C ALA A 230 -14.38 18.31 -8.26
N THR A 231 -14.01 18.29 -9.55
CA THR A 231 -14.09 17.09 -10.40
C THR A 231 -13.18 15.98 -9.87
N PHE A 232 -11.93 16.32 -9.52
CA PHE A 232 -10.96 15.37 -9.00
C PHE A 232 -11.35 14.83 -7.62
N ALA A 233 -11.80 15.70 -6.70
CA ALA A 233 -12.37 15.32 -5.40
C ALA A 233 -13.57 14.36 -5.56
N GLY A 234 -14.48 14.66 -6.51
CA GLY A 234 -15.61 13.80 -6.85
C GLY A 234 -15.18 12.39 -7.28
N ILE A 235 -14.26 12.28 -8.26
CA ILE A 235 -13.71 10.99 -8.72
C ILE A 235 -13.01 10.24 -7.57
N MET A 236 -12.24 10.96 -6.76
CA MET A 236 -11.46 10.41 -5.66
C MET A 236 -12.33 9.92 -4.50
N SER A 237 -13.48 10.55 -4.25
CA SER A 237 -14.47 10.07 -3.27
C SER A 237 -14.95 8.65 -3.57
N VAL A 238 -15.26 8.35 -4.84
CA VAL A 238 -15.69 7.03 -5.30
C VAL A 238 -14.58 6.00 -5.08
N LEU A 239 -13.33 6.36 -5.37
CA LEU A 239 -12.17 5.48 -5.13
C LEU A 239 -11.91 5.24 -3.64
N ALA A 240 -12.14 6.24 -2.78
CA ALA A 240 -12.03 6.12 -1.33
C ALA A 240 -13.09 5.18 -0.75
N LEU A 241 -14.36 5.36 -1.15
CA LEU A 241 -15.47 4.49 -0.75
C LEU A 241 -15.30 3.05 -1.26
N LEU A 242 -14.76 2.87 -2.47
CA LEU A 242 -14.42 1.54 -3.00
C LEU A 242 -13.23 0.87 -2.26
N ASP A 243 -12.26 1.63 -1.74
CA ASP A 243 -11.22 1.06 -0.87
C ASP A 243 -11.77 0.78 0.55
N SER A 244 -12.63 1.65 1.08
CA SER A 244 -13.32 1.42 2.35
C SER A 244 -14.15 0.13 2.30
N ARG A 245 -14.90 -0.11 1.21
CA ARG A 245 -15.61 -1.40 1.00
C ARG A 245 -14.67 -2.62 0.89
N ARG A 246 -13.40 -2.44 0.48
CA ARG A 246 -12.38 -3.50 0.51
C ARG A 246 -11.81 -3.72 1.91
N ALA A 247 -11.55 -2.65 2.65
CA ALA A 247 -11.13 -2.71 4.05
C ALA A 247 -12.23 -3.33 4.93
N TRP A 248 -13.50 -3.04 4.67
CA TRP A 248 -14.63 -3.64 5.39
C TRP A 248 -14.66 -5.17 5.29
N ARG A 249 -14.26 -5.77 4.15
CA ARG A 249 -14.14 -7.24 4.03
C ARG A 249 -13.03 -7.79 4.92
N ASN A 250 -11.86 -7.12 4.97
CA ASN A 250 -10.80 -7.46 5.92
C ASN A 250 -11.30 -7.32 7.37
N VAL A 251 -12.09 -6.29 7.69
CA VAL A 251 -12.69 -6.06 9.02
C VAL A 251 -13.73 -7.13 9.38
N GLN A 252 -14.57 -7.58 8.45
CA GLN A 252 -15.52 -8.68 8.65
C GLN A 252 -14.80 -10.01 8.93
N PHE A 253 -13.80 -10.33 8.11
CA PHE A 253 -12.93 -11.50 8.29
C PHE A 253 -12.25 -11.49 9.68
N LEU A 254 -11.65 -10.36 10.07
CA LEU A 254 -10.98 -10.22 11.37
C LEU A 254 -11.96 -10.20 12.56
N ARG A 255 -13.20 -9.73 12.39
CA ARG A 255 -14.24 -9.82 13.43
C ARG A 255 -14.71 -11.25 13.66
N ASN A 256 -14.86 -12.06 12.60
CA ASN A 256 -15.16 -13.48 12.73
C ASN A 256 -14.03 -14.21 13.48
N GLN A 257 -12.77 -14.06 13.03
CA GLN A 257 -11.61 -14.61 13.74
C GLN A 257 -11.52 -14.13 15.21
N GLN A 258 -11.86 -12.86 15.50
CA GLN A 258 -11.87 -12.38 16.88
C GLN A 258 -12.98 -13.01 17.74
N ARG A 259 -14.15 -13.31 17.17
CA ARG A 259 -15.25 -14.00 17.85
C ARG A 259 -14.84 -15.45 18.16
N GLU A 260 -14.39 -16.19 17.16
CA GLU A 260 -13.92 -17.57 17.28
C GLU A 260 -12.81 -17.72 18.33
N LEU A 261 -11.82 -16.80 18.35
CA LEU A 261 -10.75 -16.78 19.35
C LEU A 261 -11.25 -16.44 20.77
N LYS A 262 -12.29 -15.61 20.92
CA LYS A 262 -12.91 -15.31 22.22
C LYS A 262 -13.70 -16.50 22.76
N GLU A 263 -14.44 -17.19 21.90
CA GLU A 263 -15.22 -18.40 22.24
C GLU A 263 -14.28 -19.55 22.64
N ALA A 264 -13.20 -19.77 21.87
CA ALA A 264 -12.13 -20.70 22.24
C ALA A 264 -11.46 -20.32 23.58
N ARG A 265 -11.15 -19.03 23.80
CA ARG A 265 -10.56 -18.56 25.07
C ARG A 265 -11.48 -18.80 26.26
N ALA A 266 -12.77 -18.48 26.13
CA ALA A 266 -13.75 -18.70 27.20
C ALA A 266 -13.88 -20.19 27.53
N SER A 267 -13.95 -21.04 26.50
CA SER A 267 -14.01 -22.49 26.63
C SER A 267 -12.78 -23.06 27.36
N ARG A 268 -11.57 -22.58 27.04
CA ARG A 268 -10.34 -22.98 27.75
C ARG A 268 -10.25 -22.45 29.17
N ALA A 269 -10.67 -21.22 29.41
CA ALA A 269 -10.71 -20.64 30.75
C ALA A 269 -11.64 -21.45 31.67
N ALA A 270 -12.80 -21.89 31.17
CA ALA A 270 -13.70 -22.80 31.88
C ALA A 270 -13.06 -24.19 32.13
N LYS A 271 -12.27 -24.71 31.19
CA LYS A 271 -11.46 -25.94 31.36
C LYS A 271 -10.18 -25.74 32.22
N SER A 272 -9.95 -24.56 32.81
CA SER A 272 -8.69 -24.19 33.50
C SER A 272 -7.40 -24.38 32.68
N GLN A 273 -7.50 -24.35 31.35
CA GLN A 273 -6.38 -24.55 30.42
C GLN A 273 -5.63 -23.24 30.12
N PRO A 274 -4.34 -23.30 29.73
CA PRO A 274 -3.58 -22.12 29.33
C PRO A 274 -4.17 -21.45 28.08
N THR A 275 -4.29 -20.12 28.14
CA THR A 275 -4.86 -19.26 27.08
C THR A 275 -3.83 -18.35 26.40
N ARG A 276 -2.54 -18.48 26.74
CA ARG A 276 -1.47 -17.56 26.30
C ARG A 276 -1.32 -17.48 24.78
N ASP A 277 -1.46 -18.61 24.10
CA ASP A 277 -1.48 -18.74 22.65
C ASP A 277 -2.65 -17.98 22.01
N LEU A 278 -3.86 -18.16 22.55
CA LEU A 278 -5.06 -17.43 22.14
C LEU A 278 -4.93 -15.93 22.43
N ASP A 279 -4.26 -15.54 23.51
CA ASP A 279 -4.03 -14.13 23.86
C ASP A 279 -2.99 -13.43 22.97
N VAL A 280 -1.97 -14.17 22.50
CA VAL A 280 -1.08 -13.71 21.42
C VAL A 280 -1.87 -13.50 20.14
N LEU A 281 -2.66 -14.49 19.70
CA LEU A 281 -3.49 -14.38 18.50
C LEU A 281 -4.49 -13.23 18.59
N LEU A 282 -5.24 -13.12 19.70
CA LEU A 282 -6.22 -12.06 19.94
C LEU A 282 -5.57 -10.66 19.95
N SER A 283 -4.37 -10.53 20.51
CA SER A 283 -3.59 -9.28 20.52
C SER A 283 -3.06 -8.88 19.14
N VAL A 284 -2.76 -9.85 18.26
CA VAL A 284 -2.42 -9.58 16.85
C VAL A 284 -3.68 -9.25 16.03
N VAL A 285 -4.77 -10.02 16.17
CA VAL A 285 -6.05 -9.77 15.50
C VAL A 285 -6.65 -8.42 15.90
N TYR A 286 -6.57 -8.01 17.18
CA TYR A 286 -7.00 -6.67 17.62
C TYR A 286 -6.23 -5.55 16.91
N ARG A 287 -4.90 -5.72 16.77
CA ARG A 287 -4.03 -4.76 16.07
C ARG A 287 -4.32 -4.71 14.56
N GLU A 288 -4.54 -5.86 13.93
CA GLU A 288 -4.95 -5.95 12.52
C GLU A 288 -6.32 -5.29 12.30
N LEU A 289 -7.30 -5.65 13.14
CA LEU A 289 -8.68 -5.17 13.08
C LEU A 289 -8.74 -3.66 13.22
N GLY A 290 -8.09 -3.08 14.23
CA GLY A 290 -8.08 -1.63 14.40
C GLY A 290 -7.31 -0.88 13.30
N THR A 291 -6.27 -1.48 12.69
CA THR A 291 -5.56 -0.83 11.58
C THR A 291 -6.38 -0.84 10.28
N GLU A 292 -7.08 -1.94 9.95
CA GLU A 292 -7.96 -1.97 8.78
C GLU A 292 -9.28 -1.22 9.05
N ALA A 293 -9.80 -1.18 10.28
CA ALA A 293 -11.02 -0.47 10.64
C ALA A 293 -10.82 1.05 10.80
N VAL A 294 -9.82 1.49 11.57
CA VAL A 294 -9.57 2.91 11.84
C VAL A 294 -8.77 3.52 10.70
N SER A 295 -7.48 3.18 10.60
CA SER A 295 -6.51 3.79 9.66
C SER A 295 -6.72 3.47 8.18
N ARG A 296 -7.86 2.86 7.81
CA ARG A 296 -8.21 2.59 6.41
C ARG A 296 -9.71 2.65 6.15
N CYS A 297 -10.53 1.77 6.75
CA CYS A 297 -11.96 1.72 6.46
C CYS A 297 -12.66 3.03 6.87
N GLY A 298 -12.44 3.48 8.11
CA GLY A 298 -12.95 4.74 8.63
C GLY A 298 -12.32 5.93 7.91
N LEU A 299 -10.98 6.04 7.87
CA LEU A 299 -10.30 7.18 7.25
C LEU A 299 -10.76 7.41 5.79
N ASN A 300 -10.79 6.36 4.96
CA ASN A 300 -11.23 6.48 3.57
C ASN A 300 -12.75 6.72 3.43
N MET A 301 -13.56 6.37 4.43
CA MET A 301 -14.99 6.69 4.45
C MET A 301 -15.22 8.17 4.80
N PHE A 302 -14.57 8.68 5.85
CA PHE A 302 -14.68 10.07 6.28
C PHE A 302 -14.07 11.03 5.24
N MET A 303 -12.91 10.72 4.66
CA MET A 303 -12.36 11.46 3.52
C MET A 303 -13.21 11.34 2.26
N GLY A 304 -13.80 10.16 2.01
CA GLY A 304 -14.71 9.97 0.87
C GLY A 304 -15.96 10.84 0.97
N VAL A 305 -16.62 10.87 2.13
CA VAL A 305 -17.79 11.72 2.37
C VAL A 305 -17.41 13.20 2.35
N GLY A 306 -16.30 13.59 2.98
CA GLY A 306 -15.77 14.96 2.94
C GLY A 306 -15.55 15.44 1.51
N ALA A 307 -14.89 14.64 0.67
CA ALA A 307 -14.65 14.95 -0.74
C ALA A 307 -15.94 15.10 -1.59
N VAL A 308 -17.04 14.42 -1.24
CA VAL A 308 -18.36 14.66 -1.88
C VAL A 308 -18.92 16.02 -1.47
N LEU A 309 -18.91 16.34 -0.17
CA LEU A 309 -19.41 17.62 0.34
C LEU A 309 -18.61 18.81 -0.21
N ILE A 310 -17.29 18.65 -0.30
CA ILE A 310 -16.37 19.59 -0.95
C ILE A 310 -16.71 19.75 -2.44
N SER A 311 -16.82 18.66 -3.19
CA SER A 311 -17.14 18.70 -4.63
C SER A 311 -18.47 19.42 -4.90
N VAL A 312 -19.53 19.06 -4.15
CA VAL A 312 -20.86 19.70 -4.26
C VAL A 312 -20.79 21.18 -3.86
N GLY A 313 -20.14 21.51 -2.74
CA GLY A 313 -19.97 22.90 -2.30
C GLY A 313 -19.24 23.74 -3.35
N THR A 314 -18.10 23.28 -3.86
CA THR A 314 -17.32 24.03 -4.86
C THR A 314 -18.08 24.24 -6.17
N TYR A 315 -18.92 23.30 -6.63
CA TYR A 315 -19.83 23.58 -7.76
C TYR A 315 -20.93 24.60 -7.43
N LEU A 316 -21.47 24.60 -6.20
CA LEU A 316 -22.42 25.62 -5.73
C LEU A 316 -21.77 27.01 -5.60
N ALA A 317 -20.47 27.11 -5.27
CA ALA A 317 -19.72 28.37 -5.32
C ALA A 317 -19.64 28.92 -6.74
N ILE A 318 -19.39 28.05 -7.73
CA ILE A 318 -19.22 28.42 -9.14
C ILE A 318 -20.56 28.84 -9.77
N ALA A 319 -21.65 28.15 -9.43
CA ALA A 319 -23.00 28.45 -9.94
C ALA A 319 -23.76 29.50 -9.10
N GLY A 320 -23.21 29.92 -7.96
CA GLY A 320 -23.88 30.70 -6.93
C GLY A 320 -24.07 32.18 -7.28
N ALA A 321 -25.01 32.49 -8.18
CA ALA A 321 -25.41 33.86 -8.53
C ALA A 321 -26.16 34.62 -7.40
N ASN A 322 -26.23 34.03 -6.19
CA ASN A 322 -27.02 34.49 -5.04
C ASN A 322 -26.19 34.29 -3.77
N ASP A 323 -26.07 35.34 -2.95
CA ASP A 323 -25.22 35.38 -1.75
C ASP A 323 -25.52 34.26 -0.75
N GLY A 324 -26.79 33.87 -0.60
CA GLY A 324 -27.20 32.77 0.28
C GLY A 324 -26.69 31.40 -0.19
N ILE A 325 -26.66 31.18 -1.50
CA ILE A 325 -26.10 29.96 -2.11
C ILE A 325 -24.58 29.97 -1.97
N PHE A 326 -23.92 31.12 -2.21
CA PHE A 326 -22.47 31.28 -2.05
C PHE A 326 -22.02 31.06 -0.59
N LEU A 327 -22.75 31.62 0.39
CA LEU A 327 -22.47 31.41 1.81
C LEU A 327 -22.69 29.96 2.26
N ALA A 328 -23.81 29.35 1.86
CA ALA A 328 -24.10 27.94 2.15
C ALA A 328 -23.04 27.01 1.52
N SER A 329 -22.61 27.31 0.30
CA SER A 329 -21.49 26.66 -0.39
C SER A 329 -20.18 26.74 0.43
N ASN A 330 -19.78 27.94 0.84
CA ASN A 330 -18.52 28.16 1.56
C ASN A 330 -18.51 27.47 2.94
N LEU A 331 -19.68 27.40 3.60
CA LEU A 331 -19.84 26.60 4.80
C LEU A 331 -19.71 25.08 4.50
N LEU A 332 -20.30 24.62 3.40
CA LEU A 332 -20.34 23.22 3.00
C LEU A 332 -18.96 22.67 2.60
N SER A 333 -18.24 23.34 1.69
CA SER A 333 -16.90 22.92 1.26
C SER A 333 -15.84 23.25 2.30
N GLY A 334 -15.79 24.49 2.78
CA GLY A 334 -14.76 24.97 3.70
C GLY A 334 -14.77 24.24 5.06
N TYR A 335 -15.92 24.18 5.73
CA TYR A 335 -16.01 23.70 7.12
C TYR A 335 -16.66 22.33 7.27
N ILE A 336 -17.85 22.11 6.69
CA ILE A 336 -18.63 20.89 6.90
C ILE A 336 -17.99 19.69 6.18
N GLY A 337 -17.37 19.88 5.01
CA GLY A 337 -16.62 18.84 4.30
C GLY A 337 -15.32 18.43 5.00
N ASN A 338 -14.62 19.39 5.61
CA ASN A 338 -13.31 19.16 6.23
C ASN A 338 -13.39 18.69 7.71
N THR A 339 -14.45 19.04 8.43
CA THR A 339 -14.65 18.62 9.84
C THR A 339 -14.67 17.09 10.03
N PRO A 340 -15.35 16.28 9.19
CA PRO A 340 -15.24 14.81 9.18
C PRO A 340 -13.80 14.30 9.12
N ILE A 341 -12.94 14.96 8.33
CA ILE A 341 -11.55 14.58 8.11
C ILE A 341 -10.71 14.93 9.33
N ALA A 342 -10.84 16.15 9.86
CA ALA A 342 -10.15 16.58 11.06
C ALA A 342 -10.50 15.71 12.29
N LEU A 343 -11.80 15.47 12.52
CA LEU A 343 -12.28 14.64 13.62
C LEU A 343 -11.76 13.20 13.52
N PHE A 344 -11.84 12.59 12.34
CA PHE A 344 -11.34 11.23 12.16
C PHE A 344 -9.81 11.15 12.20
N GLY A 345 -9.11 12.20 11.74
CA GLY A 345 -7.66 12.34 11.83
C GLY A 345 -7.17 12.26 13.29
N THR A 346 -7.87 12.89 14.23
CA THR A 346 -7.60 12.76 15.67
C THR A 346 -7.72 11.31 16.17
N VAL A 347 -8.80 10.60 15.78
CA VAL A 347 -9.01 9.18 16.16
C VAL A 347 -7.92 8.28 15.56
N ASN A 348 -7.55 8.51 14.29
CA ASN A 348 -6.45 7.80 13.64
C ASN A 348 -5.11 8.03 14.35
N THR A 349 -4.84 9.23 14.87
CA THR A 349 -3.57 9.50 15.56
C THR A 349 -3.52 8.89 16.95
N PHE A 350 -4.63 8.82 17.71
CA PHE A 350 -4.68 8.02 18.93
C PHE A 350 -4.38 6.53 18.64
N TRP A 351 -4.92 5.97 17.55
CA TRP A 351 -4.58 4.62 17.10
C TRP A 351 -3.11 4.48 16.69
N ALA A 352 -2.56 5.45 15.95
CA ALA A 352 -1.16 5.47 15.55
C ALA A 352 -0.20 5.49 16.75
N CYS A 353 -0.52 6.27 17.80
CA CYS A 353 0.21 6.27 19.07
C CYS A 353 0.16 4.89 19.76
N TYR A 354 -1.02 4.25 19.84
CA TYR A 354 -1.15 2.89 20.36
C TYR A 354 -0.25 1.88 19.60
N ILE A 355 -0.26 1.94 18.26
CA ILE A 355 0.59 1.08 17.41
C ILE A 355 2.09 1.36 17.64
N PHE A 356 2.48 2.64 17.77
CA PHE A 356 3.87 3.02 18.06
C PHE A 356 4.36 2.45 19.40
N PHE A 357 3.54 2.54 20.45
CA PHE A 357 3.86 1.99 21.77
C PHE A 357 3.86 0.46 21.79
N LYS A 358 2.92 -0.22 21.12
CA LYS A 358 2.95 -1.69 20.96
C LYS A 358 4.23 -2.14 20.25
N ALA A 359 4.62 -1.47 19.16
CA ALA A 359 5.86 -1.76 18.45
C ALA A 359 7.12 -1.49 19.31
N GLN A 360 7.12 -0.45 20.16
CA GLN A 360 8.22 -0.24 21.11
C GLN A 360 8.26 -1.34 22.19
N GLY A 361 7.09 -1.82 22.62
CA GLY A 361 6.95 -2.98 23.51
C GLY A 361 7.61 -4.23 22.93
N HIS A 362 7.37 -4.53 21.64
CA HIS A 362 8.00 -5.66 20.94
C HIS A 362 9.53 -5.55 20.92
N ILE A 363 10.08 -4.36 20.63
CA ILE A 363 11.54 -4.09 20.69
C ILE A 363 12.07 -4.34 22.12
N ASN A 364 11.38 -3.79 23.13
CA ASN A 364 11.77 -3.85 24.55
C ASN A 364 11.53 -5.23 25.21
N ALA A 365 10.87 -6.16 24.51
CA ALA A 365 10.71 -7.56 24.90
C ALA A 365 11.76 -8.43 24.20
N ALA A 366 11.87 -8.34 22.87
CA ALA A 366 12.88 -9.08 22.09
C ALA A 366 14.31 -8.79 22.55
N ALA A 367 14.63 -7.51 22.85
CA ALA A 367 15.94 -7.12 23.35
C ALA A 367 16.29 -7.66 24.75
N LYS A 368 15.32 -8.22 25.50
CA LYS A 368 15.55 -8.83 26.82
C LYS A 368 15.47 -10.35 26.80
N ALA A 369 14.63 -10.94 25.95
CA ALA A 369 14.42 -12.38 25.91
C ALA A 369 15.33 -13.12 24.91
N ILE A 370 15.69 -12.48 23.79
CA ILE A 370 16.49 -13.10 22.70
C ILE A 370 17.62 -12.18 22.21
N PRO A 371 18.45 -11.61 23.11
CA PRO A 371 19.52 -10.67 22.74
C PRO A 371 20.50 -11.27 21.72
N GLY A 372 21.03 -10.45 20.82
CA GLY A 372 22.02 -10.85 19.80
C GLY A 372 21.48 -11.69 18.63
N THR A 373 20.30 -12.31 18.76
CA THR A 373 19.74 -13.19 17.72
C THR A 373 19.35 -12.46 16.43
N ARG A 374 19.39 -13.17 15.29
CA ARG A 374 18.88 -12.65 14.01
C ARG A 374 17.34 -12.51 14.04
N ALA A 375 16.63 -13.36 14.78
CA ALA A 375 15.22 -13.17 15.12
C ALA A 375 14.95 -11.80 15.81
N MET A 376 15.73 -11.40 16.83
CA MET A 376 15.64 -10.07 17.44
C MET A 376 15.85 -8.94 16.41
N ALA A 377 16.85 -9.08 15.54
CA ALA A 377 17.12 -8.08 14.50
C ALA A 377 15.91 -7.93 13.53
N LEU A 378 15.26 -9.04 13.18
CA LEU A 378 14.05 -9.04 12.34
C LEU A 378 12.84 -8.43 13.07
N VAL A 379 12.61 -8.73 14.36
CA VAL A 379 11.56 -8.09 15.18
C VAL A 379 11.80 -6.58 15.35
N LYS A 380 13.06 -6.16 15.59
CA LYS A 380 13.47 -4.76 15.69
C LYS A 380 13.23 -4.02 14.37
N ARG A 381 13.64 -4.62 13.24
CA ARG A 381 13.39 -4.12 11.88
C ARG A 381 11.89 -4.00 11.59
N ARG A 382 11.10 -5.04 11.87
CA ARG A 382 9.64 -5.07 11.72
C ARG A 382 9.00 -3.90 12.47
N SER A 383 9.33 -3.78 13.76
CA SER A 383 8.74 -2.79 14.67
C SER A 383 9.12 -1.36 14.29
N ARG A 384 10.39 -1.09 13.94
CA ARG A 384 10.82 0.23 13.46
C ARG A 384 10.13 0.64 12.15
N ASN A 385 9.93 -0.28 11.19
CA ASN A 385 9.16 0.02 9.96
C ASN A 385 7.69 0.39 10.27
N VAL A 386 7.09 -0.19 11.30
CA VAL A 386 5.71 0.13 11.77
C VAL A 386 5.67 1.46 12.52
N GLN A 387 6.69 1.77 13.33
CA GLN A 387 6.80 3.06 14.02
C GLN A 387 6.97 4.22 13.03
N ILE A 388 7.87 4.10 12.05
CA ILE A 388 8.04 5.11 10.98
C ILE A 388 6.71 5.40 10.28
N TYR A 389 5.98 4.34 9.89
CA TYR A 389 4.64 4.48 9.31
C TYR A 389 3.69 5.21 10.26
N SER A 390 3.58 4.76 11.51
CA SER A 390 2.58 5.27 12.46
C SER A 390 2.84 6.73 12.84
N SER A 391 4.10 7.11 13.08
CA SER A 391 4.48 8.49 13.38
C SER A 391 4.16 9.43 12.20
N ILE A 392 4.55 9.06 10.97
CA ILE A 392 4.29 9.90 9.80
C ILE A 392 2.78 9.96 9.49
N ASN A 393 2.06 8.83 9.57
CA ASN A 393 0.62 8.77 9.33
C ASN A 393 -0.17 9.59 10.36
N GLY A 394 0.18 9.52 11.65
CA GLY A 394 -0.51 10.26 12.71
C GLY A 394 -0.20 11.77 12.70
N ILE A 395 1.03 12.17 12.37
CA ILE A 395 1.37 13.59 12.18
C ILE A 395 0.65 14.12 10.94
N ALA A 396 0.69 13.38 9.83
CA ALA A 396 0.03 13.78 8.58
C ALA A 396 -1.49 13.94 8.74
N THR A 397 -2.20 13.04 9.43
CA THR A 397 -3.66 13.20 9.59
C THR A 397 -4.08 14.31 10.55
N ILE A 398 -3.25 14.69 11.54
CA ILE A 398 -3.51 15.91 12.34
C ILE A 398 -3.19 17.17 11.52
N ALA A 399 -2.04 17.21 10.84
CA ALA A 399 -1.64 18.36 10.04
C ALA A 399 -2.57 18.59 8.83
N GLY A 400 -3.07 17.52 8.21
CA GLY A 400 -4.08 17.56 7.16
C GLY A 400 -5.44 18.02 7.68
N GLY A 401 -5.89 17.46 8.81
CA GLY A 401 -7.11 17.90 9.49
C GLY A 401 -7.08 19.40 9.86
N ALA A 402 -6.01 19.86 10.50
CA ALA A 402 -5.85 21.27 10.84
C ALA A 402 -5.67 22.16 9.60
N GLY A 403 -4.84 21.74 8.64
CA GLY A 403 -4.60 22.46 7.38
C GLY A 403 -5.87 22.65 6.56
N SER A 404 -6.71 21.61 6.46
CA SER A 404 -7.98 21.64 5.72
C SER A 404 -9.04 22.57 6.35
N LEU A 405 -9.03 22.74 7.67
CA LEU A 405 -9.85 23.76 8.35
C LEU A 405 -9.27 25.17 8.20
N ILE A 406 -7.95 25.31 8.06
CA ILE A 406 -7.28 26.60 7.80
C ILE A 406 -7.52 27.06 6.35
N THR A 407 -7.50 26.14 5.37
CA THR A 407 -7.82 26.46 3.96
C THR A 407 -9.24 26.97 3.76
N ALA A 408 -10.16 26.77 4.70
CA ALA A 408 -11.47 27.40 4.68
C ALA A 408 -11.41 28.95 4.76
N THR A 409 -10.30 29.54 5.21
CA THR A 409 -10.15 31.01 5.39
C THR A 409 -8.80 31.60 5.01
N ARG A 410 -7.73 30.80 4.85
CA ARG A 410 -6.36 31.31 4.67
C ARG A 410 -5.59 30.49 3.64
N TRP A 411 -5.14 31.15 2.57
CA TRP A 411 -4.42 30.52 1.45
C TRP A 411 -3.15 29.74 1.89
N TRP A 412 -2.46 30.19 2.95
CA TRP A 412 -1.26 29.52 3.46
C TRP A 412 -1.56 28.14 4.08
N GLY A 413 -2.82 27.80 4.36
CA GLY A 413 -3.23 26.44 4.69
C GLY A 413 -2.83 25.43 3.60
N TYR A 414 -2.91 25.82 2.31
CA TYR A 414 -2.48 24.95 1.20
C TYR A 414 -0.98 24.67 1.23
N VAL A 415 -0.16 25.59 1.74
CA VAL A 415 1.30 25.38 1.93
C VAL A 415 1.56 24.30 3.00
N ILE A 416 0.72 24.23 4.04
CA ILE A 416 0.79 23.17 5.07
C ILE A 416 0.33 21.81 4.51
N LEU A 417 -0.58 21.79 3.52
CA LEU A 417 -1.04 20.55 2.90
C LEU A 417 0.01 19.91 1.97
N ILE A 418 0.97 20.67 1.41
CA ILE A 418 2.06 20.12 0.57
C ILE A 418 2.84 18.97 1.27
N PRO A 419 3.43 19.14 2.47
CA PRO A 419 4.10 18.04 3.16
C PRO A 419 3.14 16.93 3.61
N VAL A 420 1.85 17.21 3.85
CA VAL A 420 0.83 16.19 4.18
C VAL A 420 0.58 15.27 2.99
N ILE A 421 0.47 15.83 1.78
CA ILE A 421 0.31 15.07 0.52
C ILE A 421 1.51 14.15 0.31
N LEU A 422 2.73 14.67 0.47
CA LEU A 422 3.97 13.87 0.35
C LEU A 422 4.03 12.75 1.41
N ALA A 423 3.61 13.05 2.65
CA ALA A 423 3.52 12.07 3.72
C ALA A 423 2.46 10.98 3.46
N SER A 424 1.32 11.32 2.85
CA SER A 424 0.27 10.34 2.47
C SER A 424 0.71 9.41 1.34
N LEU A 425 1.36 9.97 0.30
CA LEU A 425 2.00 9.19 -0.76
C LEU A 425 3.07 8.24 -0.21
N PHE A 426 3.94 8.73 0.69
CA PHE A 426 4.90 7.92 1.41
C PHE A 426 4.21 6.80 2.21
N CYS A 427 3.19 7.12 3.00
CA CYS A 427 2.48 6.16 3.85
C CYS A 427 1.78 5.08 3.04
N ASN A 428 1.15 5.40 1.90
CA ASN A 428 0.55 4.41 1.01
C ASN A 428 1.62 3.46 0.44
N TYR A 429 2.72 4.01 -0.09
CA TYR A 429 3.84 3.22 -0.61
C TYR A 429 4.50 2.35 0.47
N TRP A 430 4.75 2.92 1.66
CA TRP A 430 5.41 2.25 2.77
C TRP A 430 4.52 1.17 3.40
N TRP A 431 3.21 1.39 3.52
CA TRP A 431 2.26 0.34 3.92
C TRP A 431 2.31 -0.83 2.94
N ARG A 432 2.18 -0.56 1.64
CA ARG A 432 2.20 -1.60 0.60
C ARG A 432 3.53 -2.37 0.54
N THR A 433 4.68 -1.70 0.71
CA THR A 433 6.02 -2.28 0.48
C THR A 433 6.77 -2.72 1.74
N ARG A 434 6.51 -2.13 2.91
CA ARG A 434 7.24 -2.34 4.19
C ARG A 434 6.35 -2.79 5.36
N ALA A 435 5.20 -2.15 5.61
CA ALA A 435 4.46 -2.32 6.87
C ALA A 435 3.24 -3.29 6.82
N GLY A 436 2.44 -3.30 5.75
CA GLY A 436 1.30 -4.22 5.61
C GLY A 436 1.70 -5.62 5.13
N TYR A 437 0.88 -6.63 5.40
CA TYR A 437 1.05 -8.02 4.92
C TYR A 437 -0.30 -8.65 4.58
N ALA A 438 -0.27 -9.81 3.92
CA ALA A 438 -1.44 -10.67 3.73
C ALA A 438 -1.19 -12.00 4.45
N ARG A 439 -2.24 -12.59 5.03
CA ARG A 439 -2.24 -13.94 5.62
C ARG A 439 -3.60 -14.59 5.42
N ARG A 440 -3.64 -15.91 5.30
CA ARG A 440 -4.87 -16.69 5.34
C ARG A 440 -5.14 -17.09 6.78
N ASP A 441 -4.28 -17.95 7.31
CA ASP A 441 -4.48 -18.59 8.60
C ASP A 441 -3.94 -17.76 9.79
N LEU A 442 -4.27 -18.19 11.01
CA LEU A 442 -3.83 -17.58 12.27
C LEU A 442 -2.52 -18.20 12.78
N VAL A 443 -2.34 -19.50 12.57
CA VAL A 443 -1.12 -20.24 12.92
C VAL A 443 -0.50 -20.71 11.60
N PRO A 444 0.66 -20.18 11.17
CA PRO A 444 1.32 -20.68 9.96
C PRO A 444 1.66 -22.16 10.15
N SER A 445 1.32 -23.01 9.18
CA SER A 445 1.44 -24.47 9.35
C SER A 445 2.86 -24.89 9.75
N GLY A 446 2.95 -25.75 10.76
CA GLY A 446 4.21 -26.20 11.38
C GLY A 446 4.92 -25.15 12.23
N VAL A 447 4.19 -24.33 13.00
CA VAL A 447 4.76 -23.34 13.95
C VAL A 447 3.97 -23.35 15.26
N SER A 448 4.56 -23.84 16.36
CA SER A 448 3.93 -23.70 17.68
C SER A 448 4.06 -22.26 18.20
N ILE A 449 2.92 -21.62 18.50
CA ILE A 449 2.88 -20.32 19.17
C ILE A 449 3.29 -20.43 20.65
N MET A 450 3.36 -21.64 21.22
CA MET A 450 3.79 -21.85 22.60
C MET A 450 5.31 -21.74 22.79
N ASN A 451 6.11 -21.72 21.71
CA ASN A 451 7.57 -21.78 21.78
C ASN A 451 8.23 -20.58 21.09
N ALA A 452 9.15 -19.91 21.80
CA ALA A 452 9.92 -18.79 21.27
C ALA A 452 10.90 -19.21 20.15
N ASP A 453 11.46 -20.42 20.26
CA ASP A 453 12.56 -20.87 19.41
C ASP A 453 12.06 -21.40 18.06
N GLU A 454 10.93 -22.12 18.05
CA GLU A 454 10.21 -22.48 16.81
C GLU A 454 9.76 -21.23 16.05
N LEU A 455 9.17 -20.26 16.76
CA LEU A 455 8.67 -19.03 16.16
C LEU A 455 9.82 -18.13 15.65
N SER A 456 10.98 -18.16 16.32
CA SER A 456 12.23 -17.54 15.87
C SER A 456 12.79 -18.25 14.63
N THR A 457 12.80 -19.58 14.63
CA THR A 457 13.24 -20.42 13.49
C THR A 457 12.36 -20.20 12.27
N ALA A 458 11.04 -20.14 12.44
CA ALA A 458 10.07 -19.87 11.38
C ALA A 458 10.21 -18.45 10.80
N LEU A 459 10.48 -17.46 11.66
CA LEU A 459 10.80 -16.08 11.25
C LEU A 459 12.10 -16.02 10.44
N GLU A 460 13.16 -16.67 10.91
CA GLU A 460 14.44 -16.70 10.20
C GLU A 460 14.36 -17.47 8.89
N PHE A 461 13.65 -18.60 8.85
CA PHE A 461 13.39 -19.35 7.62
C PHE A 461 12.67 -18.47 6.60
N ALA A 462 11.58 -17.79 6.98
CA ALA A 462 10.86 -16.90 6.07
C ALA A 462 11.76 -15.76 5.54
N ALA A 463 12.62 -15.18 6.38
CA ALA A 463 13.57 -14.15 5.99
C ALA A 463 14.69 -14.68 5.05
N ARG A 464 15.13 -15.94 5.22
CA ARG A 464 16.12 -16.60 4.33
C ARG A 464 15.48 -17.01 2.99
N ALA A 465 14.34 -17.68 3.02
CA ALA A 465 13.64 -18.17 1.83
C ALA A 465 13.25 -17.04 0.86
N GLY A 466 12.77 -15.91 1.39
CA GLY A 466 12.43 -14.73 0.58
C GLY A 466 13.62 -14.08 -0.16
N VAL A 467 14.86 -14.39 0.25
CA VAL A 467 16.12 -13.98 -0.41
C VAL A 467 16.56 -15.03 -1.42
N MET A 468 16.68 -16.30 -1.00
CA MET A 468 17.13 -17.41 -1.86
C MET A 468 16.27 -17.56 -3.13
N ILE A 469 14.95 -17.35 -3.05
CA ILE A 469 14.02 -17.38 -4.19
C ILE A 469 14.31 -16.29 -5.24
N LYS A 470 14.92 -15.16 -4.84
CA LYS A 470 15.33 -14.09 -5.78
C LYS A 470 16.65 -14.39 -6.49
N GLU A 471 17.54 -15.07 -5.80
CA GLU A 471 18.86 -15.46 -6.29
C GLU A 471 18.71 -16.63 -7.26
N GLN A 472 18.00 -17.68 -6.85
CA GLN A 472 17.77 -18.91 -7.62
C GLN A 472 16.61 -18.78 -8.62
N LYS A 473 16.65 -17.74 -9.47
CA LYS A 473 15.58 -17.39 -10.42
C LYS A 473 15.10 -18.56 -11.30
N LYS A 474 16.02 -19.43 -11.74
CA LYS A 474 15.68 -20.58 -12.61
C LYS A 474 14.93 -21.67 -11.84
N THR A 475 15.45 -22.12 -10.70
CA THR A 475 15.00 -23.33 -9.99
C THR A 475 14.75 -23.06 -8.49
N PRO A 476 13.77 -22.19 -8.13
CA PRO A 476 13.65 -21.61 -6.78
C PRO A 476 13.06 -22.55 -5.71
N ILE A 477 12.97 -23.87 -5.98
CA ILE A 477 12.45 -24.89 -5.04
C ILE A 477 13.56 -25.87 -4.62
N ASN A 478 14.57 -26.08 -5.48
CA ASN A 478 15.62 -27.11 -5.30
C ASN A 478 16.49 -26.92 -4.05
N SER A 479 16.48 -25.73 -3.43
CA SER A 479 17.18 -25.44 -2.18
C SER A 479 16.33 -25.65 -0.91
N PHE A 480 15.07 -26.07 -1.05
CA PHE A 480 14.15 -26.32 0.06
C PHE A 480 13.56 -27.74 0.09
N VAL A 481 13.84 -28.55 -0.94
CA VAL A 481 13.20 -29.85 -1.17
C VAL A 481 14.26 -30.88 -1.54
N SER A 482 14.29 -32.00 -0.83
CA SER A 482 15.32 -33.05 -0.98
C SER A 482 15.33 -33.71 -2.36
N ASP A 483 14.16 -33.79 -3.01
CA ASP A 483 14.01 -34.25 -4.38
C ASP A 483 13.17 -33.21 -5.17
N PRO A 484 13.80 -32.42 -6.05
CA PRO A 484 13.12 -31.43 -6.90
C PRO A 484 12.53 -32.03 -8.20
N THR A 485 12.57 -33.35 -8.37
CA THR A 485 11.92 -34.07 -9.49
C THR A 485 10.64 -34.80 -9.06
N SER A 486 10.51 -35.12 -7.78
CA SER A 486 9.28 -35.69 -7.19
C SER A 486 8.18 -34.64 -6.99
N LEU A 487 7.06 -34.83 -7.69
CA LEU A 487 5.83 -34.05 -7.49
C LEU A 487 5.33 -34.12 -6.03
N PRO A 488 5.26 -35.28 -5.34
CA PRO A 488 4.98 -35.35 -3.90
C PRO A 488 5.82 -34.40 -3.05
N SER A 489 7.14 -34.41 -3.23
CA SER A 489 8.08 -33.60 -2.44
C SER A 489 7.86 -32.09 -2.67
N ILE A 490 7.50 -31.69 -3.89
CA ILE A 490 7.19 -30.31 -4.26
C ILE A 490 5.81 -29.88 -3.75
N LEU A 491 4.78 -30.72 -3.85
CA LEU A 491 3.45 -30.40 -3.32
C LEU A 491 3.48 -30.28 -1.78
N ALA A 492 4.22 -31.14 -1.08
CA ALA A 492 4.41 -31.05 0.37
C ALA A 492 5.08 -29.72 0.78
N PHE A 493 6.07 -29.23 0.03
CA PHE A 493 6.68 -27.91 0.24
C PHE A 493 5.67 -26.76 0.01
N ILE A 494 4.91 -26.84 -1.09
CA ILE A 494 3.89 -25.83 -1.45
C ILE A 494 2.79 -25.75 -0.38
N GLN A 495 2.34 -26.90 0.13
CA GLN A 495 1.34 -27.02 1.20
C GLN A 495 1.88 -26.46 2.53
N LYS A 496 3.04 -26.96 3.01
CA LYS A 496 3.70 -26.55 4.27
C LYS A 496 3.99 -25.05 4.36
N HIS A 497 4.13 -24.38 3.22
CA HIS A 497 4.42 -22.95 3.14
C HIS A 497 3.25 -22.10 2.60
N GLU A 498 2.01 -22.59 2.64
CA GLU A 498 0.79 -21.82 2.27
C GLU A 498 0.79 -21.28 0.83
N LEU A 499 1.52 -21.93 -0.09
CA LEU A 499 1.64 -21.54 -1.49
C LEU A 499 0.67 -22.31 -2.41
N PHE A 500 -0.12 -23.24 -1.86
CA PHE A 500 -1.02 -24.10 -2.62
C PHE A 500 -2.14 -23.33 -3.33
N GLU A 501 -2.70 -22.32 -2.67
CA GLU A 501 -3.76 -21.47 -3.24
C GLU A 501 -3.30 -20.66 -4.48
N PRO A 502 -2.19 -19.87 -4.45
CA PRO A 502 -1.69 -19.19 -5.64
C PRO A 502 -1.09 -20.13 -6.69
N PHE A 503 -0.74 -21.37 -6.34
CA PHE A 503 -0.37 -22.43 -7.28
C PHE A 503 -1.59 -22.94 -8.06
N CYS A 504 -2.69 -23.28 -7.37
CA CYS A 504 -3.95 -23.67 -7.99
C CYS A 504 -4.51 -22.57 -8.91
N GLU A 505 -4.45 -21.30 -8.47
CA GLU A 505 -4.82 -20.11 -9.27
C GLU A 505 -4.02 -19.96 -10.59
N ARG A 506 -2.93 -20.71 -10.76
CA ARG A 506 -2.08 -20.71 -11.97
C ARG A 506 -2.24 -21.98 -12.79
N LEU A 507 -2.35 -23.12 -12.12
CA LEU A 507 -2.61 -24.41 -12.75
C LEU A 507 -3.87 -24.37 -13.62
N VAL A 508 -4.93 -23.70 -13.13
CA VAL A 508 -6.21 -23.52 -13.84
C VAL A 508 -6.17 -22.49 -14.98
N LYS A 509 -5.11 -21.68 -15.08
CA LYS A 509 -4.91 -20.73 -16.20
C LYS A 509 -4.27 -21.39 -17.42
N ASP A 510 -3.69 -22.58 -17.26
CA ASP A 510 -3.33 -23.44 -18.37
C ASP A 510 -4.56 -24.28 -18.76
N ALA A 511 -5.07 -24.06 -19.97
CA ALA A 511 -6.28 -24.74 -20.45
C ALA A 511 -6.07 -26.25 -20.66
N VAL A 512 -4.83 -26.69 -20.93
CA VAL A 512 -4.50 -28.11 -21.08
C VAL A 512 -4.52 -28.77 -19.71
N LEU A 513 -3.75 -28.24 -18.75
CA LEU A 513 -3.68 -28.80 -17.39
C LEU A 513 -5.04 -28.74 -16.67
N ARG A 514 -5.85 -27.70 -16.91
CA ARG A 514 -7.23 -27.64 -16.40
C ARG A 514 -8.14 -28.72 -17.01
N THR A 515 -7.92 -29.09 -18.27
CA THR A 515 -8.65 -30.19 -18.92
C THR A 515 -8.17 -31.55 -18.39
N ASP A 516 -6.87 -31.73 -18.20
CA ASP A 516 -6.29 -32.93 -17.56
C ASP A 516 -6.81 -33.14 -16.12
N LEU A 517 -7.12 -32.05 -15.41
CA LEU A 517 -7.74 -32.06 -14.08
C LEU A 517 -9.25 -32.40 -14.08
N GLY A 518 -9.85 -32.70 -15.24
CA GLY A 518 -11.27 -33.03 -15.36
C GLY A 518 -12.21 -31.83 -15.51
N TYR A 519 -11.69 -30.62 -15.79
CA TYR A 519 -12.48 -29.38 -15.87
C TYR A 519 -12.47 -28.72 -17.27
N PRO A 520 -12.97 -29.40 -18.34
CA PRO A 520 -12.98 -28.85 -19.70
C PRO A 520 -13.90 -27.63 -19.84
N ASN A 521 -15.13 -27.72 -19.33
CA ASN A 521 -16.26 -26.87 -19.73
C ASN A 521 -16.35 -25.50 -19.01
N ASN A 522 -15.24 -24.96 -18.49
CA ASN A 522 -15.20 -23.72 -17.69
C ASN A 522 -16.30 -23.63 -16.59
N PRO A 523 -16.37 -24.60 -15.65
CA PRO A 523 -17.41 -24.64 -14.62
C PRO A 523 -17.39 -23.39 -13.71
N ALA A 524 -18.49 -23.11 -13.03
CA ALA A 524 -18.59 -21.96 -12.12
C ALA A 524 -17.62 -22.04 -10.92
N GLU A 525 -17.30 -23.25 -10.49
CA GLU A 525 -16.45 -23.57 -9.35
C GLU A 525 -15.53 -24.75 -9.71
N ILE A 526 -14.30 -24.74 -9.18
CA ILE A 526 -13.28 -25.77 -9.36
C ILE A 526 -12.68 -26.06 -7.98
N GLU A 527 -12.76 -27.32 -7.52
CA GLU A 527 -12.03 -27.78 -6.34
C GLU A 527 -10.77 -28.56 -6.78
N ILE A 528 -9.61 -28.17 -6.26
CA ILE A 528 -8.34 -28.90 -6.50
C ILE A 528 -7.86 -29.46 -5.17
N GLN A 529 -7.65 -30.77 -5.13
CA GLN A 529 -7.12 -31.47 -3.97
C GLN A 529 -5.73 -32.05 -4.25
N ILE A 530 -4.87 -32.12 -3.22
CA ILE A 530 -3.51 -32.68 -3.35
C ILE A 530 -3.52 -34.15 -3.83
N PRO A 531 -4.39 -35.05 -3.33
CA PRO A 531 -4.50 -36.41 -3.88
C PRO A 531 -4.85 -36.44 -5.38
N SER A 532 -5.73 -35.55 -5.86
CA SER A 532 -6.09 -35.45 -7.28
C SER A 532 -4.90 -35.05 -8.15
N LEU A 533 -4.00 -34.20 -7.64
CA LEU A 533 -2.77 -33.80 -8.34
C LEU A 533 -1.74 -34.92 -8.39
N LEU A 534 -1.68 -35.76 -7.34
CA LEU A 534 -0.80 -36.93 -7.28
C LEU A 534 -1.30 -38.08 -8.17
N ALA A 535 -2.61 -38.17 -8.38
CA ALA A 535 -3.26 -39.14 -9.26
C ALA A 535 -3.15 -38.80 -10.77
N LEU A 536 -2.61 -37.63 -11.14
CA LEU A 536 -2.39 -37.28 -12.54
C LEU A 536 -1.37 -38.23 -13.21
N PRO A 537 -1.48 -38.47 -14.54
CA PRO A 537 -0.50 -39.23 -15.30
C PRO A 537 0.92 -38.66 -15.14
N LYS A 538 1.93 -39.54 -15.04
CA LYS A 538 3.33 -39.16 -14.74
C LYS A 538 3.91 -38.22 -15.81
N GLU A 539 3.41 -38.35 -17.02
CA GLU A 539 3.73 -37.56 -18.21
C GLU A 539 3.35 -36.07 -18.03
N ARG A 540 2.37 -35.77 -17.15
CA ARG A 540 1.97 -34.40 -16.79
C ARG A 540 2.74 -33.85 -15.59
N HIS A 541 3.37 -34.69 -14.77
CA HIS A 541 4.07 -34.23 -13.55
C HIS A 541 5.14 -33.14 -13.82
N PRO A 542 5.96 -33.20 -14.90
CA PRO A 542 6.91 -32.13 -15.22
C PRO A 542 6.25 -30.76 -15.46
N ALA A 543 5.08 -30.72 -16.09
CA ALA A 543 4.35 -29.48 -16.33
C ALA A 543 3.79 -28.89 -15.02
N VAL A 544 3.23 -29.75 -14.15
CA VAL A 544 2.77 -29.36 -12.81
C VAL A 544 3.94 -28.83 -11.95
N ILE A 545 5.11 -29.47 -12.02
CA ILE A 545 6.36 -29.03 -11.39
C ILE A 545 6.85 -27.68 -11.96
N GLN A 546 6.71 -27.46 -13.26
CA GLN A 546 7.03 -26.17 -13.88
C GLN A 546 6.10 -25.05 -13.38
N VAL A 547 4.79 -25.30 -13.27
CA VAL A 547 3.83 -24.36 -12.68
C VAL A 547 4.15 -24.07 -11.20
N ALA A 548 4.60 -25.08 -10.44
CA ALA A 548 5.10 -24.92 -9.08
C ALA A 548 6.31 -23.97 -9.02
N HIS A 549 7.38 -24.24 -9.77
CA HIS A 549 8.56 -23.37 -9.84
C HIS A 549 8.18 -21.93 -10.23
N ASP A 550 7.31 -21.77 -11.22
CA ASP A 550 6.93 -20.45 -11.73
C ASP A 550 6.00 -19.68 -10.75
N THR A 551 5.26 -20.39 -9.91
CA THR A 551 4.53 -19.85 -8.75
C THR A 551 5.49 -19.33 -7.69
N VAL A 552 6.46 -20.14 -7.27
CA VAL A 552 7.47 -19.75 -6.26
C VAL A 552 8.33 -18.59 -6.77
N ARG A 553 8.75 -18.64 -8.04
CA ARG A 553 9.49 -17.57 -8.74
C ARG A 553 8.75 -16.22 -8.70
N LYS A 554 7.47 -16.20 -9.10
CA LYS A 554 6.70 -14.96 -9.30
C LYS A 554 5.95 -14.47 -8.04
N VAL A 555 5.65 -15.36 -7.07
CA VAL A 555 4.87 -15.03 -5.86
C VAL A 555 5.66 -15.25 -4.56
N GLY A 556 6.49 -16.30 -4.50
CA GLY A 556 7.15 -16.78 -3.28
C GLY A 556 7.94 -15.71 -2.52
N SER A 557 8.77 -14.90 -3.19
CA SER A 557 9.53 -13.84 -2.50
C SER A 557 8.62 -12.75 -1.87
N ARG A 558 7.43 -12.49 -2.43
CA ARG A 558 6.43 -11.60 -1.79
C ARG A 558 5.73 -12.29 -0.62
N HIS A 559 5.41 -13.57 -0.78
CA HIS A 559 4.76 -14.41 0.23
C HIS A 559 5.62 -14.56 1.49
N PHE A 560 6.88 -15.01 1.35
CA PHE A 560 7.80 -15.13 2.47
C PHE A 560 8.13 -13.79 3.13
N LYS A 561 8.14 -12.67 2.39
CA LYS A 561 8.23 -11.31 2.96
C LYS A 561 6.98 -10.89 3.77
N TYR A 562 5.83 -11.54 3.55
CA TYR A 562 4.65 -11.39 4.39
C TYR A 562 4.69 -12.35 5.60
N ARG A 563 5.11 -13.61 5.44
CA ARG A 563 5.36 -14.54 6.56
C ARG A 563 6.45 -14.02 7.52
N GLU A 564 7.51 -13.37 7.02
CA GLU A 564 8.52 -12.62 7.81
C GLU A 564 7.84 -11.58 8.73
N ARG A 565 6.93 -10.77 8.19
CA ARG A 565 6.26 -9.71 8.97
C ARG A 565 5.32 -10.27 10.01
N TYR A 566 4.60 -11.33 9.66
CA TYR A 566 3.62 -11.94 10.55
C TYR A 566 4.29 -12.70 11.70
N ALA A 567 5.31 -13.53 11.40
CA ALA A 567 6.10 -14.22 12.42
C ALA A 567 6.81 -13.22 13.36
N ALA A 568 7.33 -12.09 12.84
CA ALA A 568 7.91 -11.04 13.69
C ALA A 568 6.87 -10.28 14.55
N GLU A 569 5.62 -10.17 14.09
CA GLU A 569 4.51 -9.58 14.86
C GLU A 569 4.06 -10.54 15.98
N LEU A 570 3.93 -11.83 15.67
CA LEU A 570 3.64 -12.91 16.63
C LEU A 570 4.73 -12.99 17.70
N LEU A 571 6.01 -13.07 17.30
CA LEU A 571 7.15 -13.18 18.23
C LEU A 571 7.24 -11.96 19.15
N GLY A 572 7.11 -10.75 18.59
CA GLY A 572 7.05 -9.52 19.37
C GLY A 572 5.90 -9.49 20.38
N THR A 573 4.73 -10.01 20.00
CA THR A 573 3.55 -10.09 20.88
C THR A 573 3.72 -11.16 21.97
N TYR A 574 4.18 -12.36 21.61
CA TYR A 574 4.45 -13.48 22.53
C TYR A 574 5.44 -13.12 23.63
N LEU A 575 6.53 -12.43 23.28
CA LEU A 575 7.55 -12.00 24.24
C LEU A 575 7.06 -10.86 25.15
N VAL A 576 6.11 -10.03 24.70
CA VAL A 576 5.45 -9.03 25.56
C VAL A 576 4.49 -9.70 26.55
N ILE A 577 3.69 -10.67 26.11
CA ILE A 577 2.70 -11.35 26.96
C ILE A 577 3.37 -12.26 27.99
N SER A 578 4.34 -13.10 27.59
CA SER A 578 5.06 -14.00 28.51
C SER A 578 5.73 -13.20 29.65
N LYS A 579 6.40 -12.09 29.31
CA LYS A 579 7.00 -11.14 30.26
C LYS A 579 5.98 -10.47 31.19
N HIS A 580 4.72 -10.30 30.76
CA HIS A 580 3.65 -9.79 31.61
C HIS A 580 3.17 -10.85 32.60
N GLU A 581 2.97 -12.09 32.13
CA GLU A 581 2.62 -13.23 32.98
C GLU A 581 3.71 -13.50 34.04
N GLU A 582 4.99 -13.53 33.65
CA GLU A 582 6.13 -13.63 34.58
C GLU A 582 6.06 -12.57 35.68
N LYS A 583 5.84 -11.30 35.30
CA LYS A 583 5.72 -10.19 36.26
C LYS A 583 4.51 -10.35 37.19
N GLN A 584 3.41 -10.95 36.73
CA GLN A 584 2.25 -11.27 37.57
C GLN A 584 2.54 -12.45 38.51
N ARG A 585 3.16 -13.54 38.02
CA ARG A 585 3.55 -14.71 38.82
C ARG A 585 4.53 -14.34 39.94
N THR A 586 5.54 -13.51 39.65
CA THR A 586 6.49 -13.02 40.67
C THR A 586 5.80 -12.13 41.70
N LYS A 587 4.89 -11.24 41.28
CA LYS A 587 4.08 -10.44 42.22
C LYS A 587 3.25 -11.33 43.17
N ALA A 588 2.60 -12.36 42.64
CA ALA A 588 1.79 -13.27 43.43
C ALA A 588 2.64 -14.05 44.45
N ARG A 589 3.80 -14.58 44.06
CA ARG A 589 4.75 -15.24 44.98
C ARG A 589 5.15 -14.31 46.13
N CYS A 590 5.59 -13.09 45.81
CA CYS A 590 5.98 -12.10 46.82
C CYS A 590 4.81 -11.55 47.67
N GLN A 591 3.54 -11.84 47.33
CA GLN A 591 2.39 -11.60 48.18
C GLN A 591 2.14 -12.77 49.14
N VAL A 592 2.20 -14.02 48.64
CA VAL A 592 2.09 -15.24 49.47
C VAL A 592 3.22 -15.29 50.51
N GLU A 593 4.46 -14.98 50.12
CA GLU A 593 5.63 -14.90 51.01
C GLU A 593 5.51 -13.82 52.11
N LYS A 594 4.66 -12.81 51.92
CA LYS A 594 4.38 -11.76 52.91
C LYS A 594 3.19 -12.10 53.81
N LEU A 595 2.27 -12.93 53.34
CA LEU A 595 1.16 -13.47 54.13
C LEU A 595 1.65 -14.59 55.06
N GLY A 596 2.49 -15.50 54.58
CA GLY A 596 3.11 -16.57 55.39
C GLY A 596 4.24 -16.13 56.35
N ARG A 597 4.33 -14.83 56.66
CA ARG A 597 5.23 -14.24 57.68
C ARG A 597 4.47 -13.36 58.68
N ARG A 598 3.14 -13.54 58.76
CA ARG A 598 2.22 -12.91 59.70
C ARG A 598 1.41 -14.00 60.39
#